data_AF-A0A132N7P5-F1
#
_entry.id   AF-A0A132N7P5-F1
#
_cell.length_a   1.000
_cell.length_b   1.000
_cell.length_c   1.000
_cell.angle_alpha   90.00
_cell.angle_beta   90.00
_cell.angle_gamma   90.00
#
_symmetry.space_group_name_H-M   'P 1'
#
loop_
_entity.id
_entity.type
_entity.pdbx_description
1 polymer ?
#
loop_
_entity_poly.entity_id
_entity_poly.type
_entity_poly.pdbx_seq_one_letter_code
_entity_poly.pdbx_strand_id
1 'polypeptide(L)'
;MAALLLLTVVSLIVLGLVLGSTQINALSQDKREALHVALAIVEAYRKLSAEDLDDEIQTSPACASAPDPTPGWHVPPEPRLNGIPDRLLSRYNICVKLEPYRNNTDAPLYNLAVRVKGPMGEVTHEALVGGRR
;
A
#
# COMPACT_ATOMS: atom_id res chain seq x y z
N MET A 1 -7.42 31.33 -43.38
CA MET A 1 -8.15 30.17 -42.79
C MET A 1 -7.22 29.02 -42.42
N ALA A 2 -6.26 28.62 -43.27
CA ALA A 2 -5.31 27.52 -42.97
C ALA A 2 -4.51 27.70 -41.66
N ALA A 3 -4.06 28.92 -41.34
CA ALA A 3 -3.33 29.19 -40.09
C ALA A 3 -4.18 29.02 -38.81
N LEU A 4 -5.49 29.31 -38.90
CA LEU A 4 -6.44 29.16 -37.78
C LEU A 4 -6.72 27.69 -37.48
N LEU A 5 -6.83 26.85 -38.53
CA LEU A 5 -6.97 25.40 -38.40
C LEU A 5 -5.71 24.75 -37.81
N LEU A 6 -4.52 25.22 -38.16
CA LEU A 6 -3.28 24.74 -37.56
C LEU A 6 -3.19 25.09 -36.08
N LEU A 7 -3.58 26.31 -35.70
CA LEU A 7 -3.59 26.73 -34.29
C LEU A 7 -4.56 25.91 -33.44
N THR A 8 -5.74 25.57 -33.94
CA THR A 8 -6.71 24.74 -33.19
C THR A 8 -6.21 23.31 -33.02
N VAL A 9 -5.62 22.71 -34.05
CA VAL A 9 -5.03 21.35 -33.98
C VAL A 9 -3.88 21.31 -32.99
N VAL A 10 -2.95 22.28 -33.05
CA VAL A 10 -1.84 22.38 -32.10
C VAL A 10 -2.35 22.56 -30.67
N SER A 11 -3.36 23.42 -30.46
CA SER A 11 -3.94 23.64 -29.12
C SER A 11 -4.58 22.37 -28.54
N LEU A 12 -5.27 21.58 -29.37
CA LEU A 12 -5.87 20.31 -28.94
C LEU A 12 -4.80 19.27 -28.56
N ILE A 13 -3.71 19.19 -29.32
CA ILE A 13 -2.59 18.28 -29.02
C ILE A 13 -1.91 18.69 -27.70
N VAL A 14 -1.64 19.98 -27.51
CA VAL A 14 -1.03 20.49 -26.26
C VAL A 14 -1.96 20.23 -25.08
N LEU A 15 -3.26 20.47 -25.21
CA LEU A 15 -4.23 20.18 -24.15
C LEU A 15 -4.27 18.68 -23.81
N GLY A 16 -4.26 17.80 -24.81
CA GLY A 16 -4.19 16.35 -24.60
C GLY A 16 -2.92 15.90 -23.89
N LEU A 17 -1.77 16.48 -24.23
CA LEU A 17 -0.48 16.21 -23.57
C LEU A 17 -0.45 16.70 -22.11
N VAL A 18 -1.02 17.87 -21.83
CA VAL A 18 -1.10 18.41 -20.46
C VAL A 18 -2.03 17.57 -19.59
N LEU A 19 -3.20 17.18 -20.11
CA LEU A 19 -4.12 16.29 -19.39
C LEU A 19 -3.49 14.89 -19.17
N GLY A 20 -2.80 14.34 -20.17
CA GLY A 20 -2.09 13.07 -20.04
C GLY A 20 -0.97 13.13 -18.99
N SER A 21 -0.15 14.18 -19.01
CA SER A 21 0.97 14.33 -18.06
C SER A 21 0.51 14.57 -16.62
N THR A 22 -0.57 15.32 -16.41
CA THR A 22 -1.16 15.52 -15.07
C THR A 22 -1.70 14.21 -14.49
N GLN A 23 -2.35 13.38 -15.30
CA GLN A 23 -2.80 12.04 -14.86
C GLN A 23 -1.64 11.12 -14.51
N ILE A 24 -0.57 11.11 -15.32
CA ILE A 24 0.63 10.29 -15.04
C ILE A 24 1.31 10.76 -13.74
N ASN A 25 1.43 12.07 -13.54
CA ASN A 25 1.99 12.62 -12.30
C ASN A 25 1.13 12.28 -11.09
N ALA A 26 -0.19 12.41 -11.19
CA ALA A 26 -1.12 12.05 -10.12
C ALA A 26 -1.02 10.55 -9.77
N LEU A 27 -0.96 9.67 -10.76
CA LEU A 27 -0.78 8.23 -10.55
C LEU A 27 0.59 7.91 -9.93
N SER A 28 1.66 8.58 -10.40
CA SER A 28 3.01 8.39 -9.86
C SER A 28 3.08 8.82 -8.39
N GLN A 29 2.47 9.97 -8.06
CA GLN A 29 2.41 10.45 -6.70
C GLN A 29 1.56 9.53 -5.81
N ASP A 30 0.40 9.08 -6.28
CA ASP A 30 -0.47 8.14 -5.55
C ASP A 30 0.27 6.83 -5.22
N LYS A 31 1.01 6.28 -6.18
CA LYS A 31 1.84 5.08 -5.94
C LYS A 31 2.97 5.32 -4.94
N ARG A 32 3.62 6.49 -4.97
CA ARG A 32 4.67 6.85 -4.00
C ARG A 32 4.10 7.00 -2.59
N GLU A 33 2.95 7.65 -2.45
CA GLU A 33 2.25 7.80 -1.17
C GLU A 33 1.79 6.44 -0.63
N ALA A 34 1.19 5.59 -1.48
CA ALA A 34 0.79 4.25 -1.11
C ALA A 34 1.99 3.36 -0.70
N LEU A 35 3.12 3.45 -1.41
CA LEU A 35 4.35 2.74 -1.03
C LEU A 35 4.92 3.26 0.30
N HIS A 36 4.87 4.56 0.55
CA HIS A 36 5.31 5.14 1.82
C HIS A 36 4.49 4.61 3.00
N VAL A 37 3.16 4.53 2.85
CA VAL A 37 2.26 3.90 3.83
C VAL A 37 2.64 2.43 4.06
N ALA A 38 2.83 1.67 2.97
CA ALA A 38 3.20 0.25 3.07
C ALA A 38 4.52 0.04 3.84
N LEU A 39 5.53 0.85 3.56
CA LEU A 39 6.82 0.80 4.25
C LEU A 39 6.73 1.19 5.73
N ALA A 40 5.93 2.21 6.06
CA ALA A 40 5.71 2.62 7.45
C ALA A 40 5.09 1.49 8.29
N ILE A 41 4.13 0.77 7.71
CA ILE A 41 3.51 -0.40 8.34
C ILE A 41 4.54 -1.52 8.53
N VAL A 42 5.31 -1.85 7.50
CA VAL A 42 6.38 -2.85 7.63
C VAL A 42 7.33 -2.49 8.78
N GLU A 43 7.72 -1.23 8.89
CA GLU A 43 8.61 -0.77 9.96
C GLU A 43 7.94 -0.85 11.35
N ALA A 44 6.63 -0.67 11.45
CA ALA A 44 5.88 -0.88 12.69
C ALA A 44 5.82 -2.35 13.10
N TYR A 45 5.70 -3.27 12.13
CA TYR A 45 5.69 -4.72 12.35
C TYR A 45 7.09 -5.30 12.64
N ARG A 46 8.16 -4.73 12.07
CA ARG A 46 9.54 -5.14 12.35
C ARG A 46 9.97 -4.98 13.81
N LYS A 47 9.24 -4.16 14.57
CA LYS A 47 9.51 -3.91 15.99
C LYS A 47 8.90 -4.97 16.90
N LEU A 48 8.13 -5.91 16.36
CA LEU A 48 7.42 -6.91 17.13
C LEU A 48 8.21 -8.19 17.35
N SER A 49 7.92 -8.82 18.48
CA SER A 49 8.30 -10.18 18.76
C SER A 49 7.46 -11.17 17.93
N ALA A 50 7.90 -12.42 17.84
CA ALA A 50 7.10 -13.46 17.18
C ALA A 50 5.77 -13.73 17.91
N GLU A 51 5.76 -13.64 19.24
CA GLU A 51 4.57 -13.86 20.06
C GLU A 51 3.48 -12.81 19.77
N ASP A 52 3.87 -11.53 19.69
CA ASP A 52 2.93 -10.44 19.34
C ASP A 52 2.36 -10.61 17.92
N LEU A 53 3.16 -11.15 16.99
CA LEU A 53 2.72 -11.41 15.61
C LEU A 53 1.69 -12.55 15.55
N ASP A 54 1.89 -13.61 16.33
CA ASP A 54 0.93 -14.72 16.43
C ASP A 54 -0.41 -14.27 17.02
N ASP A 55 -0.37 -13.44 18.06
CA ASP A 55 -1.57 -12.86 18.66
C ASP A 55 -2.32 -11.97 17.66
N GLU A 56 -1.61 -11.08 16.94
CA GLU A 56 -2.23 -10.19 15.95
C GLU A 56 -2.90 -10.95 14.79
N ILE A 57 -2.32 -12.06 14.32
CA ILE A 57 -2.92 -12.92 13.28
C ILE A 57 -4.29 -13.44 13.72
N GLN A 58 -4.45 -13.79 15.00
CA GLN A 58 -5.67 -14.40 15.51
C GLN A 58 -6.76 -13.38 15.83
N THR A 59 -6.38 -12.17 16.23
CA THR A 59 -7.33 -11.15 16.71
C THR A 59 -7.74 -10.12 15.67
N SER A 60 -6.98 -9.97 14.58
CA SER A 60 -7.23 -8.88 13.62
C SER A 60 -8.45 -9.15 12.73
N PRO A 61 -9.36 -8.18 12.57
CA PRO A 61 -10.57 -8.35 11.78
C PRO A 61 -10.24 -8.50 10.29
N ALA A 62 -11.05 -9.26 9.57
CA ALA A 62 -10.88 -9.46 8.13
C ALA A 62 -10.98 -8.12 7.37
N CYS A 63 -10.08 -7.91 6.41
CA CYS A 63 -10.05 -6.71 5.59
C CYS A 63 -11.06 -6.82 4.43
N ALA A 64 -12.14 -6.03 4.46
CA ALA A 64 -13.22 -6.08 3.46
C ALA A 64 -12.82 -5.53 2.06
N SER A 65 -11.66 -4.87 1.94
CA SER A 65 -11.22 -4.19 0.72
C SER A 65 -10.41 -5.05 -0.26
N ALA A 66 -10.22 -6.34 0.03
CA ALA A 66 -9.54 -7.26 -0.88
C ALA A 66 -10.44 -7.53 -2.11
N PRO A 67 -10.02 -7.19 -3.34
CA PRO A 67 -10.81 -7.46 -4.55
C PRO A 67 -10.84 -8.94 -4.95
N ASP A 68 -10.13 -9.77 -4.20
CA ASP A 68 -10.21 -11.22 -4.22
C ASP A 68 -10.46 -11.72 -2.79
N PRO A 69 -11.26 -12.78 -2.59
CA PRO A 69 -11.40 -13.46 -1.32
C PRO A 69 -10.14 -14.28 -1.03
N THR A 70 -8.94 -13.67 -1.15
CA THR A 70 -7.72 -14.31 -0.67
C THR A 70 -7.83 -14.35 0.84
N PRO A 71 -7.94 -15.54 1.46
CA PRO A 71 -8.09 -15.64 2.89
C PRO A 71 -6.84 -15.07 3.59
N GLY A 72 -7.03 -14.49 4.77
CA GLY A 72 -5.92 -14.05 5.63
C GLY A 72 -5.46 -12.60 5.44
N TRP A 73 -6.22 -11.75 4.74
CA TRP A 73 -6.01 -10.30 4.80
C TRP A 73 -6.80 -9.70 5.96
N HIS A 74 -6.11 -8.93 6.80
CA HIS A 74 -6.67 -8.32 8.00
C HIS A 74 -6.44 -6.81 8.00
N VAL A 75 -7.27 -6.08 8.73
CA VAL A 75 -7.03 -4.66 8.97
C VAL A 75 -5.90 -4.57 10.01
N PRO A 76 -4.81 -3.83 9.73
CA PRO A 76 -3.77 -3.64 10.73
C PRO A 76 -4.34 -2.92 11.96
N PRO A 77 -3.98 -3.34 13.19
CA PRO A 77 -4.49 -2.70 14.40
C PRO A 77 -3.96 -1.27 14.52
N GLU A 78 -4.71 -0.42 15.21
CA GLU A 78 -4.44 1.03 15.34
C GLU A 78 -2.98 1.37 15.72
N PRO A 79 -2.30 0.63 16.63
CA PRO A 79 -0.90 0.91 16.95
C PRO A 79 0.07 0.83 15.77
N ARG A 80 -0.27 0.07 14.71
CA ARG A 80 0.53 -0.08 13.49
C ARG A 80 0.35 1.08 12.51
N LEU A 81 -0.70 1.87 12.68
CA LEU A 81 -1.01 3.04 11.87
C LEU A 81 -0.39 4.32 12.46
N ASN A 82 0.13 4.25 13.70
CA ASN A 82 0.82 5.35 14.34
C ASN A 82 2.01 5.82 13.51
N GLY A 83 2.01 7.11 13.15
CA GLY A 83 3.04 7.73 12.32
C GLY A 83 2.66 7.85 10.84
N ILE A 84 1.51 7.30 10.42
CA ILE A 84 0.93 7.56 9.11
C ILE A 84 0.02 8.80 9.22
N PRO A 85 0.19 9.83 8.38
CA PRO A 85 -0.68 11.00 8.41
C PRO A 85 -2.16 10.66 8.17
N ASP A 86 -3.08 11.26 8.94
CA ASP A 86 -4.53 11.02 8.85
C ASP A 86 -5.09 11.17 7.43
N ARG A 87 -4.58 12.15 6.68
CA ARG A 87 -4.96 12.37 5.27
C ARG A 87 -4.73 11.15 4.37
N LEU A 88 -3.75 10.31 4.70
CA LEU A 88 -3.44 9.09 3.96
C LEU A 88 -4.30 7.94 4.49
N LEU A 89 -4.53 7.86 5.81
CA LEU A 89 -5.41 6.87 6.43
C LEU A 89 -6.87 7.00 5.94
N SER A 90 -7.35 8.22 5.71
CA SER A 90 -8.69 8.46 5.14
C SER A 90 -8.78 8.17 3.64
N ARG A 91 -7.65 8.13 2.94
CA ARG A 91 -7.57 8.01 1.48
C ARG A 91 -7.33 6.58 1.02
N TYR A 92 -6.60 5.80 1.80
CA TYR A 92 -6.16 4.46 1.44
C TYR A 92 -6.85 3.40 2.28
N ASN A 93 -7.28 2.33 1.63
CA ASN A 93 -7.65 1.10 2.31
C ASN A 93 -6.40 0.25 2.51
N ILE A 94 -6.08 -0.04 3.76
CA ILE A 94 -4.85 -0.70 4.16
C ILE A 94 -5.19 -2.09 4.70
N CYS A 95 -4.58 -3.12 4.12
CA CYS A 95 -4.70 -4.49 4.61
C CYS A 95 -3.30 -5.09 4.81
N VAL A 96 -3.19 -6.01 5.76
CA VAL A 96 -1.97 -6.79 5.99
C VAL A 96 -2.28 -8.28 5.96
N LYS A 97 -1.29 -9.08 5.57
CA LYS A 97 -1.32 -10.53 5.64
C LYS A 97 0.00 -11.01 6.24
N LEU A 98 -0.09 -11.82 7.29
CA LEU A 98 1.06 -12.42 7.95
C LEU A 98 1.01 -13.93 7.72
N GLU A 99 2.08 -14.48 7.14
CA GLU A 99 2.22 -15.91 6.93
C GLU A 99 3.49 -16.40 7.62
N PRO A 100 3.45 -17.52 8.38
CA PRO A 100 4.66 -18.10 8.97
C PRO A 100 5.69 -18.41 7.89
N TYR A 101 6.90 -17.85 8.04
CA TYR A 101 8.00 -18.13 7.13
C TYR A 101 8.66 -19.43 7.58
N ARG A 102 8.50 -20.48 6.77
CA ARG A 102 9.12 -21.79 7.04
C ARG A 102 10.64 -21.69 6.88
N ASN A 103 11.34 -21.37 7.97
CA ASN A 103 12.78 -21.38 8.04
C ASN A 103 13.25 -22.30 9.17
N ASN A 104 14.35 -23.02 8.94
CA ASN A 104 15.00 -23.91 9.93
C ASN A 104 15.86 -23.08 10.90
N THR A 105 15.31 -21.99 11.44
CA THR A 105 16.02 -21.09 12.37
C THR A 105 15.29 -21.02 13.69
N ASP A 106 16.03 -20.82 14.78
CA ASP A 106 15.52 -20.80 16.16
C ASP A 106 14.62 -19.60 16.49
N ALA A 107 14.47 -18.65 15.55
CA ALA A 107 13.64 -17.46 15.70
C ALA A 107 12.49 -17.50 14.70
N PRO A 108 11.22 -17.46 15.13
CA PRO A 108 10.09 -17.46 14.21
C PRO A 108 10.11 -16.18 13.37
N LEU A 109 10.02 -16.35 12.06
CA LEU A 109 9.90 -15.26 11.09
C LEU A 109 8.54 -15.36 10.41
N TYR A 110 8.02 -14.22 9.96
CA TYR A 110 6.77 -14.11 9.22
C TYR A 110 7.01 -13.35 7.93
N ASN A 111 6.37 -13.79 6.85
CA ASN A 111 6.21 -13.00 5.65
C ASN A 111 5.03 -12.07 5.85
N LEU A 112 5.30 -10.76 5.93
CA LEU A 112 4.30 -9.71 5.99
C LEU A 112 4.09 -9.16 4.58
N ALA A 113 2.88 -9.30 4.06
CA ALA A 113 2.41 -8.57 2.88
C ALA A 113 1.53 -7.40 3.32
N VAL A 114 1.84 -6.19 2.86
CA VAL A 114 1.06 -4.97 3.10
C VAL A 114 0.46 -4.50 1.79
N ARG A 115 -0.87 -4.41 1.73
CA ARG A 115 -1.62 -3.94 0.57
C ARG A 115 -2.23 -2.58 0.89
N VAL A 116 -1.94 -1.61 0.05
CA VAL A 116 -2.46 -0.24 0.14
C VAL A 116 -3.21 0.07 -1.14
N LYS A 117 -4.54 0.14 -1.05
CA LYS A 117 -5.44 0.41 -2.18
C LYS A 117 -5.94 1.85 -2.13
N GLY A 118 -5.58 2.61 -3.15
CA GLY A 118 -5.95 4.01 -3.33
C GLY A 118 -6.94 4.24 -4.46
N PRO A 119 -7.29 5.50 -4.72
CA PRO A 119 -8.22 5.88 -5.78
C PRO A 119 -7.68 5.61 -7.19
N MET A 120 -6.37 5.54 -7.38
CA MET A 120 -5.73 5.41 -8.70
C MET A 120 -5.02 4.05 -8.90
N GLY A 121 -5.02 3.18 -7.89
CA GLY A 121 -4.41 1.86 -8.01
C GLY A 121 -4.15 1.17 -6.67
N GLU A 122 -3.38 0.09 -6.73
CA GLU A 122 -2.98 -0.72 -5.59
C GLU A 122 -1.46 -0.88 -5.57
N VAL A 123 -0.89 -0.86 -4.37
CA VAL A 123 0.50 -1.23 -4.11
C VAL A 123 0.50 -2.37 -3.09
N THR A 124 1.21 -3.45 -3.39
CA THR A 124 1.51 -4.51 -2.42
C THR A 124 3.02 -4.53 -2.18
N HIS A 125 3.43 -4.57 -0.91
CA HIS A 125 4.83 -4.66 -0.50
C HIS A 125 5.00 -5.80 0.49
N GLU A 126 6.00 -6.65 0.27
CA GLU A 126 6.29 -7.83 1.09
C GLU A 126 7.62 -7.67 1.83
N ALA A 127 7.67 -8.11 3.08
CA ALA A 127 8.85 -8.08 3.90
C ALA A 127 8.85 -9.21 4.95
N LEU A 128 10.04 -9.70 5.29
CA LEU A 128 10.20 -10.57 6.45
C LEU A 128 10.21 -9.74 7.75
N VAL A 129 9.42 -10.16 8.72
CA VAL A 129 9.29 -9.55 10.05
C VAL A 129 9.34 -10.62 11.15
N GLY A 130 9.51 -10.21 12.40
CA GLY A 130 9.80 -11.10 13.51
C GLY A 130 11.31 -11.40 13.65
N GLY A 131 11.69 -12.09 14.71
CA GLY A 131 13.07 -12.54 14.93
C GLY A 131 13.93 -11.70 15.89
N ARG A 132 13.35 -10.79 16.68
CA ARG A 132 14.04 -10.25 17.86
C ARG A 132 13.58 -10.97 19.12
N ARG A 133 14.54 -11.61 19.80
CA ARG A 133 14.48 -11.91 21.24
C ARG A 133 14.73 -10.65 22.04
#